data_AF-A0A101W8P0-F1
#
_entry.id   AF-A0A101W8P0-F1
#
_cell.length_a   1.000
_cell.length_b   1.000
_cell.length_c   1.000
_cell.angle_alpha   90.00
_cell.angle_beta   90.00
_cell.angle_gamma   90.00
#
_symmetry.space_group_name_H-M   'P 1'
#
loop_
_entity.id
_entity.type
_entity.pdbx_description
1 polymer ?
#
loop_
_entity_poly.entity_id
_entity_poly.type
_entity_poly.pdbx_seq_one_letter_code
_entity_poly.pdbx_strand_id
1 'polypeptide(L)'
;MQGRIVKFHETLNVGVIRTEDGKKVRFAPADVRNPNGRLVGYDVDFVKPGPGRKAKDIILLTGSPWQVFSKPQKTNGNAAGWAS
;
A
#
# COMPACT_ATOMS: atom_id res chain seq x y z
N MET A 1 -4.75 8.62 7.21
CA MET A 1 -6.24 8.53 7.28
C MET A 1 -6.57 7.07 7.12
N GLN A 2 -7.54 6.57 7.90
CA GLN A 2 -7.87 5.15 7.86
C GLN A 2 -9.16 4.85 7.10
N GLY A 3 -9.26 3.62 6.61
CA GLY A 3 -10.44 3.10 5.94
C GLY A 3 -10.28 1.63 5.57
N ARG A 4 -11.27 1.09 4.84
CA ARG A 4 -11.27 -0.28 4.35
C ARG A 4 -11.46 -0.32 2.83
N ILE A 5 -10.68 -1.14 2.13
CA ILE A 5 -10.92 -1.41 0.71
C ILE A 5 -12.18 -2.28 0.59
N VAL A 6 -13.23 -1.72 -0.01
CA VAL A 6 -14.54 -2.38 -0.16
C VAL A 6 -14.81 -2.91 -1.57
N LYS A 7 -14.07 -2.42 -2.57
CA LYS A 7 -14.20 -2.86 -3.96
C LYS A 7 -12.89 -2.67 -4.70
N PHE A 8 -12.58 -3.59 -5.60
CA PHE A 8 -11.52 -3.46 -6.59
C PHE A 8 -12.01 -4.04 -7.91
N HIS A 9 -11.75 -3.34 -9.01
CA HIS A 9 -12.04 -3.82 -10.35
C HIS A 9 -10.73 -4.00 -11.11
N GLU A 10 -10.36 -5.25 -11.36
CA GLU A 10 -9.04 -5.62 -11.89
C GLU A 10 -8.81 -5.06 -13.29
N THR A 11 -9.77 -5.25 -14.21
CA THR A 11 -9.67 -4.74 -15.59
C THR A 11 -9.52 -3.22 -15.68
N LEU A 12 -10.21 -2.48 -14.81
CA LEU A 12 -10.19 -1.02 -14.80
C LEU A 12 -9.07 -0.44 -13.92
N ASN A 13 -8.34 -1.29 -13.20
CA ASN A 13 -7.33 -0.89 -12.22
C ASN A 13 -7.81 0.22 -11.26
N VAL A 14 -9.06 0.09 -10.78
CA VAL A 14 -9.67 1.07 -9.89
C VAL A 14 -10.24 0.38 -8.65
N GLY A 15 -9.96 0.94 -7.49
CA GLY A 15 -10.49 0.48 -6.22
C GLY A 15 -11.23 1.58 -5.47
N VAL A 16 -11.98 1.17 -4.45
CA VAL A 16 -12.73 2.05 -3.56
C VAL A 16 -12.38 1.73 -2.11
N ILE A 17 -11.94 2.75 -1.39
CA ILE A 17 -11.79 2.75 0.06
C ILE A 17 -13.03 3.40 0.65
N ARG A 18 -13.65 2.75 1.64
CA ARG A 18 -14.63 3.37 2.54
C ARG A 18 -13.87 3.86 3.77
N THR A 19 -13.89 5.15 4.01
CA THR A 19 -13.29 5.76 5.21
C THR A 19 -14.18 5.55 6.43
N GLU A 20 -13.62 5.78 7.62
CA GLU A 20 -14.35 5.67 8.89
C GLU A 20 -15.55 6.62 8.97
N ASP A 21 -15.46 7.81 8.38
CA ASP A 21 -16.56 8.77 8.24
C ASP A 21 -17.57 8.38 7.14
N GLY A 22 -17.42 7.19 6.54
CA GLY A 22 -18.34 6.63 5.56
C GLY A 22 -18.15 7.14 4.13
N LYS A 23 -17.23 8.08 3.87
CA LYS A 23 -16.94 8.55 2.51
C LYS A 23 -16.30 7.46 1.66
N LYS A 24 -16.50 7.56 0.35
CA LYS A 24 -15.90 6.67 -0.64
C LYS A 24 -14.80 7.41 -1.40
N VAL A 25 -13.60 6.86 -1.38
CA VAL A 25 -12.42 7.41 -2.03
C VAL A 25 -11.90 6.42 -3.05
N ARG A 26 -11.60 6.88 -4.27
CA ARG A 26 -11.01 6.05 -5.32
C ARG A 26 -9.50 5.90 -5.12
N PHE A 27 -8.94 4.78 -5.56
CA PHE A 27 -7.49 4.58 -5.66
C PHE A 27 -7.13 3.73 -6.89
N ALA A 28 -5.86 3.80 -7.30
CA ALA A 28 -5.29 2.87 -8.27
C ALA A 28 -4.39 1.85 -7.53
N PRO A 29 -4.26 0.60 -8.01
CA PRO A 29 -3.47 -0.43 -7.32
C PRO A 29 -1.99 -0.04 -7.21
N ALA A 30 -1.47 0.73 -8.17
CA ALA A 30 -0.11 1.25 -8.16
C ALA A 30 0.17 2.26 -7.02
N ASP A 31 -0.88 2.82 -6.39
CA ASP A 31 -0.75 3.71 -5.24
C ASP A 31 -0.60 2.91 -3.90
N VAL A 32 -0.68 1.57 -3.95
CA VAL A 32 -0.49 0.67 -2.79
C VAL A 32 0.99 0.32 -2.64
N ARG A 33 1.54 0.58 -1.44
CA ARG A 33 2.99 0.45 -1.17
C ARG A 33 3.41 -0.96 -0.77
N ASN A 34 2.50 -1.74 -0.18
CA ASN A 34 2.72 -3.12 0.24
C ASN A 34 1.61 -4.05 -0.27
N PRO A 35 1.59 -4.37 -1.58
CA PRO A 35 0.62 -5.32 -2.12
C PRO A 35 0.82 -6.71 -1.50
N ASN A 36 -0.28 -7.38 -1.15
CA ASN A 36 -0.29 -8.71 -0.52
C ASN A 36 -1.14 -9.72 -1.32
N GLY A 37 -1.15 -9.61 -2.65
CA GLY A 37 -1.91 -10.47 -3.56
C GLY A 37 -3.44 -10.27 -3.57
N ARG A 38 -4.02 -9.76 -2.49
CA ARG A 38 -5.44 -9.38 -2.36
C ARG A 38 -5.56 -7.93 -1.90
N LEU A 39 -6.58 -7.23 -2.37
CA LEU A 39 -6.86 -5.84 -1.97
C LEU A 39 -8.16 -5.72 -1.15
N VAL A 40 -9.24 -6.38 -1.58
CA VAL A 40 -10.57 -6.21 -0.98
C VAL A 40 -10.65 -6.87 0.40
N GLY A 41 -11.18 -6.12 1.37
CA GLY A 41 -11.40 -6.55 2.74
C GLY A 41 -10.35 -6.05 3.73
N TYR A 42 -9.26 -5.46 3.26
CA TYR A 42 -8.20 -4.96 4.12
C TYR A 42 -8.42 -3.52 4.57
N ASP A 43 -8.09 -3.29 5.83
CA ASP A 43 -7.98 -1.96 6.42
C ASP A 43 -6.67 -1.32 5.94
N VAL A 44 -6.70 0.00 5.77
CA VAL A 44 -5.62 0.76 5.15
C VAL A 44 -5.37 2.06 5.90
N ASP A 45 -4.12 2.52 5.90
CA ASP A 45 -3.78 3.92 6.11
C ASP A 45 -3.32 4.55 4.79
N PHE A 46 -3.69 5.81 4.57
CA PHE A 46 -3.36 6.55 3.34
C PHE A 46 -3.35 8.06 3.57
N VAL A 47 -2.73 8.79 2.63
CA VAL A 47 -2.69 10.26 2.64
C VAL A 47 -4.06 10.83 2.27
N LYS A 48 -4.58 11.75 3.10
CA LYS A 48 -5.87 12.42 2.86
C LYS A 48 -5.89 13.09 1.46
N PRO A 49 -6.78 12.66 0.55
CA PRO A 49 -6.85 13.27 -0.76
C PRO A 49 -7.50 14.66 -0.67
N GLY A 50 -7.05 15.56 -1.54
CA GLY A 50 -7.78 16.81 -1.82
C GLY A 50 -9.09 16.55 -2.59
N PRO A 51 -9.95 17.57 -2.75
CA PRO A 51 -11.21 17.44 -3.47
C PRO A 51 -11.02 16.86 -4.88
N GLY A 52 -11.84 15.86 -5.24
CA GLY A 52 -11.79 15.20 -6.55
C GLY A 52 -10.56 14.32 -6.81
N ARG A 53 -9.63 14.19 -5.86
CA ARG A 53 -8.41 13.38 -6.02
C ARG A 53 -8.58 11.96 -5.48
N LYS A 54 -7.78 11.04 -6.02
CA LYS A 54 -7.65 9.67 -5.53
C LYS A 54 -6.72 9.60 -4.30
N ALA A 55 -6.91 8.57 -3.48
CA ALA A 55 -5.99 8.23 -2.40
C ALA A 55 -4.60 7.86 -2.96
N LYS A 56 -3.56 8.18 -2.19
CA LYS A 56 -2.15 7.90 -2.49
C LYS A 56 -1.45 7.37 -1.25
N ASP A 57 -0.28 6.77 -1.46
CA ASP A 57 0.59 6.24 -0.40
C ASP A 57 -0.18 5.30 0.53
N ILE A 58 -0.90 4.36 -0.08
CA ILE A 58 -1.81 3.46 0.61
C ILE A 58 -0.99 2.31 1.18
N ILE A 59 -1.15 2.07 2.48
CA ILE A 59 -0.53 0.98 3.21
C ILE A 59 -1.65 0.03 3.66
N LEU A 60 -1.59 -1.22 3.21
CA LEU A 60 -2.45 -2.29 3.70
C LEU A 60 -2.04 -2.62 5.13
N LEU A 61 -2.97 -2.56 6.09
CA LEU A 61 -2.75 -2.86 7.51
C LEU A 61 -2.88 -4.36 7.77
N THR A 62 -2.05 -5.15 7.07
CA THR A 62 -2.04 -6.62 7.16
C THR A 62 -0.65 -7.12 7.49
N GLY A 63 -0.52 -8.16 8.32
CA GLY A 63 0.78 -8.73 8.69
C GLY A 63 1.64 -7.69 9.43
N SER A 64 2.81 -7.37 8.87
CA SER A 64 3.75 -6.36 9.39
C SER A 64 3.79 -5.11 8.49
N PRO A 65 2.71 -4.30 8.46
CA PRO A 65 2.54 -3.21 7.49
C PRO A 65 3.64 -2.15 7.57
N TRP A 66 4.26 -1.96 8.75
CA TRP A 66 5.30 -0.97 8.99
C TRP A 66 6.65 -1.30 8.35
N GLN A 67 6.81 -2.49 7.77
CA GLN A 67 8.01 -2.83 6.99
C GLN A 67 8.20 -1.92 5.77
N VAL A 68 7.14 -1.27 5.27
CA VAL A 68 7.25 -0.26 4.20
C VAL A 68 8.16 0.92 4.55
N PHE A 69 8.40 1.17 5.84
CA PHE A 69 9.28 2.23 6.33
C PHE A 69 10.68 1.73 6.67
N SER A 70 10.93 0.41 6.58
CA SER A 70 12.24 -0.14 6.83
C SER A 70 13.17 0.24 5.68
N LYS A 71 14.40 0.66 6.02
CA LYS A 71 15.42 0.88 4.99
C LYS A 71 15.66 -0.45 4.27
N PRO A 72 15.77 -0.48 2.93
CA PRO A 72 16.26 -1.67 2.26
C PRO A 72 17.61 -2.00 2.88
N GLN A 73 17.76 -3.22 3.39
CA GLN A 73 19.02 -3.70 3.92
C GLN A 73 20.03 -3.55 2.78
N LYS A 74 21.00 -2.65 2.93
CA LYS A 74 22.16 -2.63 2.05
C LYS A 74 22.83 -3.97 2.25
N THR A 75 22.66 -4.89 1.31
CA THR A 75 23.54 -6.04 1.20
C THR A 75 24.91 -5.45 0.89
N ASN A 76 25.72 -5.26 1.93
CA ASN A 76 27.12 -4.90 1.76
C ASN A 76 27.77 -6.08 1.07
N GLY A 77 27.96 -5.97 -0.25
CA GLY A 77 28.80 -6.87 -1.03
C GLY A 77 30.27 -6.67 -0.65
N ASN A 78 30.63 -7.08 0.57
CA ASN A 78 32.02 -7.34 0.94
C ASN A 78 32.14 -8.85 1.16
N ALA A 79 32.34 -9.59 0.06
CA ALA A 79 33.03 -10.85 0.10
C ALA A 79 34.38 -10.63 -0.60
N ALA A 80 35.33 -10.07 0.16
CA ALA A 80 36.75 -10.20 -0.12
C ALA A 80 37.24 -11.48 0.59
N GLY A 81 37.93 -12.34 -0.16
CA GLY A 81 38.67 -13.53 0.31
C GLY A 81 38.97 -14.42 -0.89
N TRP A 82 40.12 -14.30 -1.57
CA TRP A 82 41.44 -14.88 -1.25
C TRP A 82 41.37 -16.39 -0.95
N ALA A 83 41.72 -17.20 -1.96
CA ALA A 83 42.18 -18.61 -1.99
C ALA A 83 41.69 -19.21 -3.33
N SER A 84 42.50 -19.81 -4.22
CA SER A 84 43.90 -20.21 -4.28
C SER A 84 44.32 -20.24 -5.75
#